data_AF-A0A139H339-F1
#
_entry.id   AF-A0A139H339-F1
#
_cell.length_a   1.000
_cell.length_b   1.000
_cell.length_c   1.000
_cell.angle_alpha   90.00
_cell.angle_beta   90.00
_cell.angle_gamma   90.00
#
_symmetry.space_group_name_H-M   'P 1'
#
loop_
_entity.id
_entity.type
_entity.pdbx_description
1 polymer ?
#
loop_
_entity_poly.entity_id
_entity_poly.type
_entity_poly.pdbx_seq_one_letter_code
_entity_poly.pdbx_strand_id
1 'polypeptide(L)'
;MAFRNISRDDVTMSGGALHNASQGILRMTGGWGNVSGPGLFMVRTIFTGTLSAVTMGIVGASCGALVWGTATLPFLVCSCSGFIFGALGFYRDAVRQALINVDRYPRLLQLHLDMNFPWRGWNQYRASELTSHYFRRSWVSTSMLVCAWLTAQPALDEIGEARERELIEAAAQPGGARDTDKPDDVK
;
A
#
# COMPACT_ATOMS: atom_id res chain seq x y z
N MET A 1 -35.01 -2.15 -7.79
CA MET A 1 -33.58 -2.39 -8.07
C MET A 1 -32.79 -1.25 -7.46
N ALA A 2 -32.21 -1.44 -6.28
CA ALA A 2 -31.42 -0.42 -5.60
C ALA A 2 -29.95 -0.59 -6.00
N PHE A 3 -29.44 0.33 -6.83
CA PHE A 3 -28.00 0.48 -7.06
C PHE A 3 -27.38 0.93 -5.75
N ARG A 4 -26.75 -0.02 -5.04
CA ARG A 4 -25.96 0.25 -3.84
C ARG A 4 -24.70 0.99 -4.31
N ASN A 5 -24.65 2.29 -4.01
CA ASN A 5 -23.48 3.13 -4.21
C ASN A 5 -22.33 2.50 -3.41
N ILE A 6 -21.38 1.86 -4.08
CA ILE A 6 -20.14 1.39 -3.47
C ILE A 6 -19.35 2.65 -3.18
N SER A 7 -19.43 3.12 -1.94
CA SER A 7 -18.81 4.37 -1.52
C SER A 7 -17.29 4.20 -1.63
N ARG A 8 -16.62 5.24 -2.13
CA ARG A 8 -15.17 5.35 -2.22
C ARG A 8 -14.49 5.14 -0.85
N ASP A 9 -15.26 5.27 0.22
CA ASP A 9 -14.89 5.07 1.61
C ASP A 9 -14.70 3.59 1.99
N ASP A 10 -15.32 2.64 1.29
CA ASP A 10 -15.15 1.20 1.54
C ASP A 10 -13.74 0.72 1.12
N VAL A 11 -13.13 1.38 0.12
CA VAL A 11 -11.80 1.02 -0.39
C VAL A 11 -10.69 1.51 0.55
N THR A 12 -10.86 2.70 1.16
CA THR A 12 -9.96 3.25 2.18
C THR A 12 -10.12 2.54 3.53
N MET A 13 -11.36 2.23 3.94
CA MET A 13 -11.65 1.41 5.14
C MET A 13 -11.05 0.00 5.02
N SER A 14 -11.11 -0.63 3.84
CA SER A 14 -10.49 -1.94 3.61
C SER A 14 -8.97 -1.90 3.79
N GLY A 15 -8.30 -0.83 3.32
CA GLY A 15 -6.86 -0.63 3.52
C GLY A 15 -6.44 -0.46 4.99
N GLY A 16 -7.20 0.35 5.75
CA GLY A 16 -6.97 0.56 7.18
C GLY A 16 -7.32 -0.65 8.04
N ALA A 17 -8.40 -1.37 7.73
CA ALA A 17 -8.78 -2.60 8.40
C ALA A 17 -7.77 -3.72 8.15
N LEU A 18 -7.22 -3.83 6.92
CA LEU A 18 -6.15 -4.79 6.61
C LEU A 18 -4.86 -4.47 7.37
N HIS A 19 -4.52 -3.19 7.52
CA HIS A 19 -3.34 -2.76 8.25
C HIS A 19 -3.46 -3.17 9.73
N ASN A 20 -4.59 -2.86 10.37
CA ASN A 20 -4.87 -3.24 11.76
C ASN A 20 -4.95 -4.76 11.96
N ALA A 21 -5.60 -5.49 11.05
CA ALA A 21 -5.68 -6.95 11.10
C ALA A 21 -4.31 -7.61 10.94
N SER A 22 -3.47 -7.10 10.03
CA SER A 22 -2.11 -7.61 9.85
C SER A 22 -1.23 -7.35 11.07
N GLN A 23 -1.32 -6.19 11.69
CA GLN A 23 -0.61 -5.90 12.94
C GLN A 23 -1.12 -6.75 14.12
N GLY A 24 -2.43 -6.99 14.20
CA GLY A 24 -3.05 -7.85 15.21
C GLY A 24 -2.64 -9.31 15.07
N ILE A 25 -2.63 -9.84 13.85
CA ILE A 25 -2.18 -11.21 13.56
C ILE A 25 -0.69 -11.36 13.83
N LEU A 26 0.15 -10.40 13.43
CA LEU A 26 1.59 -10.43 13.69
C LEU A 26 1.93 -10.35 15.19
N ARG A 27 1.12 -9.67 16.00
CA ARG A 27 1.24 -9.68 17.47
C ARG A 27 0.77 -10.99 18.09
N MET A 28 -0.21 -11.66 17.48
CA MET A 28 -0.83 -12.89 18.00
C MET A 28 -0.07 -14.17 17.62
N THR A 29 0.68 -14.19 16.52
CA THR A 29 1.39 -15.40 16.03
C THR A 29 2.83 -15.55 16.51
N GLY A 30 3.32 -14.68 17.40
CA GLY A 30 4.53 -14.97 18.19
C GLY A 30 5.54 -13.83 18.22
N GLY A 31 5.51 -13.04 19.30
CA GLY A 31 6.70 -12.44 19.94
C GLY A 31 7.65 -11.60 19.07
N TRP A 32 7.31 -11.22 17.85
CA TRP A 32 8.13 -10.39 16.96
C TRP A 32 7.97 -8.92 17.34
N GLY A 33 8.67 -8.52 18.40
CA GLY A 33 8.69 -7.15 18.94
C GLY A 33 9.30 -6.07 18.04
N ASN A 34 9.54 -6.35 16.76
CA ASN A 34 9.89 -5.34 15.76
C ASN A 34 9.35 -5.79 14.40
N VAL A 35 8.49 -4.97 13.78
CA VAL A 35 7.74 -5.31 12.56
C VAL A 35 8.73 -5.34 11.38
N SER A 36 9.30 -6.50 11.08
CA SER A 36 10.18 -6.63 9.92
C SER A 36 9.35 -6.53 8.64
N GLY A 37 9.82 -5.74 7.66
CA GLY A 37 9.14 -5.59 6.37
C GLY A 37 8.83 -6.91 5.63
N PRO A 38 9.61 -8.00 5.79
CA PRO A 38 9.27 -9.28 5.18
C PRO A 38 8.01 -9.94 5.77
N GLY A 39 7.77 -9.80 7.08
CA GLY A 39 6.58 -10.35 7.74
C GLY A 39 5.29 -9.67 7.29
N LEU A 40 5.32 -8.34 7.17
CA LEU A 40 4.22 -7.55 6.63
C LEU A 40 3.91 -7.91 5.17
N PHE A 41 4.97 -8.12 4.36
CA PHE A 41 4.83 -8.56 2.98
C PHE A 41 4.12 -9.92 2.89
N MET A 42 4.56 -10.88 3.71
CA MET A 42 4.00 -12.24 3.72
C MET A 42 2.51 -12.22 4.08
N VAL A 43 2.14 -11.55 5.16
CA VAL A 43 0.74 -11.48 5.61
C VAL A 43 -0.15 -10.87 4.55
N ARG A 44 0.22 -9.71 3.99
CA ARG A 44 -0.59 -9.06 2.96
C ARG A 44 -0.70 -9.87 1.67
N THR A 45 0.37 -10.54 1.26
CA THR A 45 0.35 -11.41 0.07
C THR A 45 -0.60 -12.59 0.27
N ILE A 46 -0.57 -13.22 1.45
CA ILE A 46 -1.46 -14.33 1.78
C ILE A 46 -2.93 -13.87 1.79
N PHE A 47 -3.22 -12.73 2.43
CA PHE A 47 -4.59 -12.21 2.49
C PHE A 47 -5.14 -11.83 1.12
N THR A 48 -4.37 -11.07 0.34
CA THR A 48 -4.78 -10.64 -1.01
C THR A 48 -4.93 -11.83 -1.95
N GLY A 49 -3.97 -12.76 -1.93
CA GLY A 49 -4.02 -14.00 -2.70
C GLY A 49 -5.24 -14.86 -2.33
N THR A 50 -5.52 -15.05 -1.03
CA THR A 50 -6.65 -15.88 -0.58
C THR A 50 -7.99 -15.28 -1.00
N LEU A 51 -8.14 -13.95 -0.91
CA LEU A 51 -9.37 -13.29 -1.34
C LEU A 51 -9.61 -13.47 -2.84
N SER A 52 -8.57 -13.30 -3.67
CA SER A 52 -8.65 -13.56 -5.11
C SER A 52 -8.87 -15.04 -5.45
N ALA A 53 -8.32 -15.95 -4.65
CA ALA A 53 -8.51 -17.38 -4.80
C ALA A 53 -9.98 -17.77 -4.55
N VAL A 54 -10.58 -17.26 -3.47
CA VAL A 54 -11.98 -17.55 -3.13
C VAL A 54 -12.94 -17.01 -4.20
N THR A 55 -12.73 -15.77 -4.66
CA THR A 55 -13.61 -15.16 -5.67
C THR A 55 -13.52 -15.90 -7.01
N MET A 56 -12.31 -16.17 -7.51
CA MET A 56 -12.14 -16.97 -8.73
C MET A 56 -12.57 -18.41 -8.56
N GLY A 57 -12.38 -19.00 -7.38
CA GLY A 57 -12.81 -20.34 -7.03
C GLY A 57 -14.31 -20.51 -7.11
N ILE A 58 -15.08 -19.60 -6.50
CA ILE A 58 -16.55 -19.64 -6.53
C ILE A 58 -17.07 -19.51 -7.97
N VAL A 59 -16.48 -18.61 -8.77
CA VAL A 59 -16.83 -18.46 -10.19
C VAL A 59 -16.51 -19.73 -10.98
N GLY A 60 -15.31 -20.29 -10.79
CA GLY A 60 -14.86 -21.52 -11.44
C GLY A 60 -15.71 -22.74 -11.07
N ALA A 61 -16.08 -22.88 -9.79
CA ALA A 61 -16.96 -23.95 -9.31
C ALA A 61 -18.36 -23.85 -9.93
N SER A 62 -18.89 -22.63 -10.04
CA SER A 62 -20.21 -22.37 -10.62
C SER A 62 -20.24 -22.75 -12.10
N CYS A 63 -19.24 -22.34 -12.87
CA CYS A 63 -19.11 -22.74 -14.28
C CYS A 63 -18.86 -24.24 -14.43
N GLY A 64 -18.02 -24.82 -13.57
CA GLY A 64 -17.70 -26.24 -13.57
C GLY A 64 -18.90 -27.15 -13.32
N ALA A 65 -19.73 -26.77 -12.35
CA ALA A 65 -20.96 -27.47 -12.02
C ALA A 65 -21.96 -27.46 -13.19
N LEU A 66 -22.06 -26.34 -13.93
CA LEU A 66 -22.99 -26.20 -15.05
C LEU A 66 -22.56 -27.00 -16.29
N VAL A 67 -21.26 -27.11 -16.57
CA VAL A 67 -20.75 -27.73 -17.82
C VAL A 67 -20.45 -29.22 -17.64
N TRP A 68 -19.78 -29.60 -16.55
CA TRP A 68 -19.30 -30.97 -16.35
C TRP A 68 -20.01 -31.72 -15.22
N GLY A 69 -20.88 -31.06 -14.45
CA GLY A 69 -21.50 -31.65 -13.26
C GLY A 69 -20.51 -31.89 -12.11
N THR A 70 -19.24 -31.44 -12.25
CA THR A 70 -18.21 -31.53 -11.21
C THR A 70 -17.77 -30.13 -10.81
N ALA A 71 -17.96 -29.77 -9.54
CA ALA A 71 -17.62 -28.44 -9.04
C ALA A 71 -16.18 -28.36 -8.49
N THR A 72 -15.63 -29.48 -8.02
CA THR A 72 -14.41 -29.54 -7.21
C THR A 72 -13.12 -29.32 -8.01
N LEU A 73 -12.98 -29.95 -9.18
CA LEU A 73 -11.80 -29.77 -10.03
C LEU A 73 -11.72 -28.34 -10.61
N PRO A 74 -12.80 -27.77 -11.18
CA PRO A 74 -12.81 -26.39 -11.65
C PRO A 74 -12.59 -25.38 -10.52
N PHE A 75 -13.18 -25.62 -9.33
CA PHE A 75 -12.90 -24.81 -8.14
C PHE A 75 -11.40 -24.78 -7.81
N LEU A 76 -10.74 -25.94 -7.78
CA LEU A 76 -9.33 -26.03 -7.41
C LEU A 76 -8.44 -25.26 -8.40
N VAL A 77 -8.61 -25.48 -9.70
CA VAL A 77 -7.80 -24.83 -10.74
C VAL A 77 -8.02 -23.32 -10.75
N CYS A 78 -9.27 -22.87 -10.67
CA CYS A 78 -9.58 -21.44 -10.64
C CYS A 78 -9.12 -20.77 -9.34
N SER A 79 -9.19 -21.45 -8.20
CA SER A 79 -8.71 -20.93 -6.92
C SER A 79 -7.18 -20.77 -6.91
N CYS A 80 -6.43 -21.76 -7.38
CA CYS A 80 -4.97 -21.67 -7.48
C CYS A 80 -4.55 -20.55 -8.44
N SER A 81 -5.22 -20.43 -9.58
CA SER A 81 -4.99 -19.36 -10.54
C SER A 81 -5.30 -17.99 -9.92
N GLY A 82 -6.43 -17.87 -9.24
CA GLY A 82 -6.84 -16.66 -8.53
C GLY A 82 -5.84 -16.23 -7.45
N PHE A 83 -5.29 -17.19 -6.70
CA PHE A 83 -4.25 -16.92 -5.70
C PHE A 83 -3.00 -16.32 -6.36
N ILE A 84 -2.51 -16.95 -7.43
CA ILE A 84 -1.31 -16.50 -8.15
C ILE A 84 -1.53 -15.10 -8.72
N PHE A 85 -2.66 -14.85 -9.39
CA PHE A 85 -2.98 -13.53 -9.93
C PHE A 85 -3.12 -12.46 -8.84
N GLY A 86 -3.74 -12.79 -7.70
CA GLY A 86 -3.85 -11.89 -6.55
C GLY A 86 -2.48 -11.53 -5.97
N ALA A 87 -1.63 -12.53 -5.73
CA ALA A 87 -0.28 -12.32 -5.20
C ALA A 87 0.60 -11.51 -6.18
N LEU A 88 0.54 -11.80 -7.48
CA LEU A 88 1.27 -11.05 -8.50
C LEU A 88 0.75 -9.61 -8.63
N GLY A 89 -0.57 -9.41 -8.58
CA GLY A 89 -1.19 -8.09 -8.60
C GLY A 89 -0.71 -7.24 -7.43
N PHE A 90 -0.78 -7.79 -6.22
CA PHE A 90 -0.27 -7.14 -5.01
C PHE A 90 1.22 -6.80 -5.12
N TYR A 91 2.06 -7.73 -5.58
CA TYR A 91 3.49 -7.47 -5.72
C TYR A 91 3.77 -6.32 -6.72
N ARG A 92 3.09 -6.31 -7.86
CA ARG A 92 3.27 -5.26 -8.88
C ARG A 92 2.86 -3.89 -8.35
N ASP A 93 1.77 -3.81 -7.61
CA ASP A 93 1.33 -2.56 -6.99
C ASP A 93 2.26 -2.12 -5.86
N ALA A 94 2.72 -3.04 -5.02
CA ALA A 94 3.71 -2.76 -3.98
C ALA A 94 5.01 -2.20 -4.58
N VAL A 95 5.50 -2.77 -5.68
CA VAL A 95 6.68 -2.27 -6.40
C VAL A 95 6.43 -0.86 -6.94
N ARG A 96 5.28 -0.61 -7.59
CA ARG A 96 4.95 0.72 -8.12
C ARG A 96 4.89 1.77 -7.02
N GLN A 97 4.20 1.47 -5.92
CA GLN A 97 4.08 2.38 -4.78
C GLN A 97 5.42 2.64 -4.10
N ALA A 98 6.25 1.61 -3.94
CA ALA A 98 7.57 1.75 -3.35
C ALA A 98 8.48 2.64 -4.21
N LEU A 99 8.44 2.50 -5.54
CA LEU A 99 9.21 3.33 -6.48
C LEU A 99 8.73 4.79 -6.49
N ILE A 100 7.42 5.04 -6.40
CA ILE A 100 6.91 6.42 -6.32
C ILE A 100 7.34 7.07 -5.00
N ASN A 101 7.25 6.33 -3.90
CA ASN A 101 7.58 6.85 -2.58
C ASN A 101 9.08 7.05 -2.36
N VAL A 102 9.95 6.28 -3.04
CA VAL A 102 11.40 6.52 -2.97
C VAL A 102 11.79 7.85 -3.63
N ASP A 103 11.14 8.20 -4.74
CA ASP A 103 11.39 9.47 -5.42
C ASP A 103 10.84 10.67 -4.62
N ARG A 104 9.76 10.46 -3.84
CA ARG A 104 9.12 11.52 -3.04
C ARG A 104 9.76 11.72 -1.66
N TYR A 105 10.12 10.63 -0.97
CA TYR A 105 10.65 10.64 0.40
C TYR A 105 11.90 9.74 0.54
N PRO A 106 13.00 10.04 -0.18
CA PRO A 106 14.16 9.16 -0.26
C PRO A 106 14.83 8.92 1.10
N ARG A 107 14.92 9.95 1.96
CA ARG A 107 15.53 9.83 3.29
C ARG A 107 14.72 8.96 4.26
N LEU A 108 13.39 9.01 4.17
CA LEU A 108 12.53 8.20 5.03
C LEU A 108 12.66 6.72 4.67
N LEU A 109 12.67 6.40 3.37
CA LEU A 109 12.87 5.03 2.91
C LEU A 109 14.31 4.55 3.17
N GLN A 110 15.31 5.43 3.10
CA GLN A 110 16.70 5.12 3.46
C GLN A 110 16.82 4.65 4.91
N LEU A 111 16.15 5.33 5.85
CA LEU A 111 16.12 4.93 7.26
C LEU A 111 15.56 3.51 7.43
N HIS A 112 14.43 3.22 6.78
CA HIS A 112 13.80 1.90 6.86
C HIS A 112 14.59 0.81 6.11
N LEU A 113 15.30 1.17 5.04
CA LEU A 113 16.24 0.28 4.36
C LEU A 113 17.42 -0.08 5.27
N ASP A 114 17.98 0.89 5.99
CA ASP A 114 19.09 0.67 6.92
C ASP A 114 18.66 -0.19 8.12
N MET A 115 17.47 0.06 8.67
CA MET A 115 16.89 -0.74 9.76
C MET A 115 16.62 -2.20 9.36
N ASN A 116 16.11 -2.44 8.14
CA ASN A 116 15.81 -3.80 7.67
C ASN A 116 17.06 -4.53 7.14
N PHE A 117 18.05 -3.80 6.61
CA PHE A 117 19.22 -4.35 5.92
C PHE A 117 20.54 -3.67 6.35
N PRO A 118 20.93 -3.73 7.64
CA PRO A 118 22.06 -2.96 8.17
C PRO A 118 23.41 -3.34 7.54
N TRP A 119 23.56 -4.58 7.06
CA TRP A 119 24.78 -5.07 6.42
C TRP A 119 25.10 -4.38 5.08
N ARG A 120 24.14 -3.68 4.48
CA ARG A 120 24.32 -2.99 3.19
C ARG A 120 24.85 -1.56 3.37
N GLY A 121 24.73 -0.97 4.56
CA GLY A 121 25.22 0.37 4.87
C GLY A 121 24.47 1.48 4.12
N TRP A 122 23.14 1.44 4.11
CA TRP A 122 22.32 2.36 3.30
C TRP A 122 22.49 3.82 3.70
N ASN A 123 22.85 4.11 4.95
CA ASN A 123 23.11 5.46 5.44
C ASN A 123 24.28 6.19 4.73
N GLN A 124 25.19 5.46 4.07
CA GLN A 124 26.32 6.04 3.34
C GLN A 124 25.94 6.62 1.96
N TYR A 125 24.81 6.20 1.41
CA TYR A 125 24.32 6.66 0.11
C TYR A 125 23.71 8.05 0.20
N ARG A 126 23.93 8.89 -0.81
CA ARG A 126 23.29 10.20 -0.86
C ARG A 126 21.81 10.03 -1.25
N ALA A 127 20.93 10.83 -0.67
CA ALA A 127 19.50 10.81 -1.01
C ALA A 127 19.22 11.03 -2.51
N SER A 128 20.11 11.73 -3.23
CA SER A 128 20.02 11.93 -4.69
C SER A 128 20.36 10.69 -5.51
N GLU A 129 21.03 9.69 -4.92
CA GLU A 129 21.39 8.43 -5.59
C GLU A 129 20.28 7.38 -5.45
N LEU A 130 19.47 7.49 -4.40
CA LEU A 130 18.34 6.61 -4.08
C LEU A 130 17.11 6.97 -4.91
N THR A 131 17.21 6.76 -6.22
CA THR A 131 16.13 7.01 -7.18
C THR A 131 15.45 5.73 -7.60
N SER A 132 14.22 5.83 -8.11
CA SER A 132 13.49 4.71 -8.70
C SER A 132 14.30 3.99 -9.80
N HIS A 133 15.12 4.72 -10.56
CA HIS A 133 16.00 4.14 -11.57
C HIS A 133 17.04 3.19 -10.98
N TYR A 134 17.65 3.55 -9.85
CA TYR A 134 18.62 2.69 -9.16
C TYR A 134 17.99 1.36 -8.71
N PHE A 135 16.81 1.44 -8.08
CA PHE A 135 16.14 0.24 -7.55
C PHE A 135 15.57 -0.67 -8.63
N ARG A 136 15.16 -0.14 -9.79
CA ARG A 136 14.65 -0.95 -10.92
C ARG A 136 15.72 -1.78 -11.62
N ARG A 137 17.00 -1.46 -11.43
CA ARG A 137 18.12 -2.16 -12.10
C ARG A 137 18.29 -3.61 -11.63
N SER A 138 17.88 -3.92 -10.40
CA SER A 138 17.99 -5.27 -9.82
C SER A 138 16.72 -5.65 -9.09
N TRP A 139 16.25 -6.88 -9.33
CA TRP A 139 15.11 -7.43 -8.62
C TRP A 139 15.36 -7.52 -7.11
N VAL A 140 16.61 -7.79 -6.69
CA VAL A 140 16.98 -7.83 -5.27
C VAL A 140 16.81 -6.46 -4.62
N SER A 141 17.29 -5.41 -5.27
CA SER A 141 17.14 -4.02 -4.79
C SER A 141 15.68 -3.60 -4.77
N THR A 142 14.90 -4.00 -5.78
CA THR A 142 13.45 -3.77 -5.81
C THR A 142 12.75 -4.46 -4.64
N SER A 143 13.08 -5.72 -4.33
CA SER A 143 12.48 -6.44 -3.21
C SER A 143 12.86 -5.83 -1.84
N MET A 144 14.12 -5.40 -1.68
CA MET A 144 14.55 -4.65 -0.49
C MET A 144 13.78 -3.34 -0.34
N LEU A 145 13.55 -2.62 -1.44
CA LEU A 145 12.78 -1.39 -1.44
C LEU A 145 11.32 -1.62 -1.04
N VAL A 146 10.67 -2.66 -1.58
CA VAL A 146 9.30 -3.02 -1.21
C VAL A 146 9.20 -3.35 0.27
N CYS A 147 10.18 -4.09 0.80
CA CYS A 147 10.27 -4.40 2.22
C CYS A 147 10.38 -3.14 3.09
N ALA A 148 11.32 -2.25 2.76
CA ALA A 148 11.49 -0.99 3.48
C ALA A 148 10.26 -0.08 3.37
N TRP A 149 9.61 -0.04 2.21
CA TRP A 149 8.37 0.69 2.00
C TRP A 149 7.24 0.15 2.88
N LEU A 150 7.12 -1.16 3.03
CA LEU A 150 6.11 -1.78 3.90
C LEU A 150 6.32 -1.43 5.37
N THR A 151 7.57 -1.40 5.85
CA THR A 151 7.87 -0.95 7.21
C THR A 151 7.64 0.56 7.37
N ALA A 152 7.87 1.35 6.31
CA ALA A 152 7.69 2.80 6.32
C ALA A 152 6.24 3.25 6.23
N GLN A 153 5.27 2.36 5.99
CA GLN A 153 3.88 2.74 5.79
C GLN A 153 3.27 3.58 6.92
N PRO A 154 3.44 3.24 8.21
CA PRO A 154 2.89 4.07 9.28
C PRO A 154 3.40 5.50 9.23
N ALA A 155 4.70 5.69 8.95
CA ALA A 155 5.30 7.02 8.83
C ALA A 155 4.84 7.76 7.56
N LEU A 156 4.61 7.04 6.46
CA LEU A 156 4.06 7.63 5.23
C LEU A 156 2.60 8.06 5.41
N ASP A 157 1.82 7.28 6.15
CA ASP A 157 0.42 7.58 6.45
C ASP A 157 0.32 8.81 7.36
N GLU A 158 1.16 8.92 8.40
CA GLU A 158 1.25 10.13 9.25
C GLU A 158 1.58 11.39 8.46
N ILE A 159 2.54 11.33 7.53
CA ILE A 159 2.88 12.45 6.64
C ILE A 159 1.70 12.79 5.73
N GLY A 160 0.98 11.78 5.24
CA GLY A 160 -0.23 11.95 4.44
C GLY A 160 -1.33 12.68 5.21
N GLU A 161 -1.64 12.23 6.42
CA GLU A 161 -2.65 12.82 7.30
C GLU A 161 -2.31 14.26 7.68
N ALA A 162 -1.04 14.54 8.03
CA ALA A 162 -0.60 15.89 8.35
C ALA A 162 -0.83 16.84 7.16
N ARG A 163 -0.47 16.41 5.95
CA ARG A 163 -0.68 17.19 4.73
C ARG A 163 -2.15 17.36 4.37
N GLU A 164 -2.97 16.35 4.63
CA GLU A 164 -4.42 16.44 4.44
C GLU A 164 -5.04 17.48 5.39
N ARG A 165 -4.63 17.50 6.67
CA ARG A 165 -5.08 18.50 7.64
C ARG A 165 -4.70 19.92 7.22
N GLU A 166 -3.46 20.14 6.77
CA GLU A 166 -3.02 21.44 6.24
C GLU A 166 -3.88 21.90 5.05
N LEU A 167 -4.23 21.00 4.14
CA LEU A 167 -5.07 21.31 2.98
C LEU A 167 -6.52 21.59 3.38
N ILE A 168 -7.06 20.86 4.36
CA ILE A 168 -8.41 21.09 4.89
C ILE A 168 -8.45 22.45 5.59
N GLU A 169 -7.45 22.79 6.39
CA GLU A 169 -7.36 24.10 7.06
C GLU A 169 -7.26 25.24 6.04
N ALA A 170 -6.45 25.08 5.00
CA ALA A 170 -6.36 26.06 3.91
C ALA A 170 -7.66 26.19 3.11
N ALA A 171 -8.40 25.09 2.90
CA ALA A 171 -9.67 25.09 2.19
C ALA A 171 -10.86 25.54 3.07
N ALA A 172 -10.78 25.34 4.39
CA ALA A 172 -11.72 25.81 5.40
C ALA A 172 -11.58 27.31 5.71
N GLN A 173 -10.59 27.96 5.09
CA GLN A 173 -10.42 29.41 5.09
C GLN A 173 -10.89 30.08 3.79
N PRO A 174 -12.14 29.92 3.31
CA PRO A 174 -12.67 30.74 2.24
C PRO A 174 -13.33 31.99 2.83
N GLY A 175 -12.57 33.09 2.93
CA GLY A 175 -13.13 34.44 3.09
C GLY A 175 -12.49 35.28 4.19
N GLY A 176 -11.41 36.00 3.87
CA GLY A 176 -10.90 37.03 4.77
C GLY A 176 -9.53 37.59 4.43
N ALA A 177 -9.29 38.02 3.20
CA ALA A 177 -8.25 39.01 2.87
C ALA A 177 -8.31 39.36 1.37
N ARG A 178 -9.39 40.02 0.95
CA ARG A 178 -9.33 40.91 -0.21
C ARG A 178 -9.11 42.30 0.38
N ASP A 179 -7.87 42.74 0.26
CA ASP A 179 -7.30 44.06 0.56
C ASP A 179 -8.34 45.16 0.86
N THR A 180 -8.29 45.63 2.09
CA THR A 180 -8.55 47.03 2.39
C THR A 180 -7.32 47.83 1.97
N ASP A 181 -7.39 48.60 0.88
CA ASP A 181 -6.89 49.97 0.98
C ASP A 181 -7.49 50.89 -0.09
N LYS A 182 -7.87 52.06 0.40
CA LYS A 182 -8.50 53.17 -0.31
C LYS A 182 -7.44 54.26 -0.34
N PRO A 183 -6.96 54.75 -1.49
CA PRO A 183 -6.19 55.98 -1.47
C PRO A 183 -7.16 57.17 -1.45
N ASP A 184 -6.90 58.04 -0.48
CA ASP A 184 -7.67 59.20 -0.08
C ASP A 184 -7.89 60.24 -1.19
N ASP A 185 -9.07 60.87 -1.13
CA ASP A 185 -9.34 62.19 -1.70
C ASP A 185 -8.46 63.25 -1.02
N VAL A 186 -7.46 63.81 -1.73
CA VAL A 186 -6.93 65.18 -1.58
C VAL A 186 -6.28 65.52 -2.95
N LYS A 187 -6.77 66.43 -3.77
CA LYS A 187 -6.96 67.87 -3.54
C LYS A 187 -7.79 68.48 -4.68
#